data_AF-A0A099S8J6-F1
#
_entry.id   AF-A0A099S8J6-F1
#
_cell.length_a   1.000
_cell.length_b   1.000
_cell.length_c   1.000
_cell.angle_alpha   90.00
_cell.angle_beta   90.00
_cell.angle_gamma   90.00
#
_symmetry.space_group_name_H-M   'P 1'
#
loop_
_entity.id
_entity.type
_entity.pdbx_description
1 polymer ?
#
loop_
_entity_poly.entity_id
_entity_poly.type
_entity_poly.pdbx_seq_one_letter_code
_entity_poly.pdbx_strand_id
1 'polypeptide(L)'
;MKRRLLVILSLVFILALVAVPAYAAITDQQKAELEALNKQITEIQKQIVDKYAEAGEISKAQADATKANIDATAQYRQQFSQQQGQIAPTPGYAPGYGNGYGYGCGSGWGGGGYH
;
A
#
# COMPACT_ATOMS: atom_id res chain seq x y z
N MET A 1 42.24 24.82 25.68
CA MET A 1 40.83 24.44 25.92
C MET A 1 39.97 24.49 24.66
N LYS A 2 40.01 25.58 23.87
CA LYS A 2 39.21 25.75 22.62
C LYS A 2 39.35 24.62 21.59
N ARG A 3 40.56 24.12 21.34
CA ARG A 3 40.81 23.01 20.39
C ARG A 3 40.22 21.67 20.85
N ARG A 4 40.22 21.40 22.16
CA ARG A 4 39.62 20.17 22.74
C ARG A 4 38.10 20.23 22.72
N LEU A 5 37.53 21.41 22.97
CA LEU A 5 36.09 21.65 22.84
C LEU A 5 35.61 21.48 21.40
N LEU A 6 36.36 21.96 20.41
CA LEU A 6 36.04 21.76 19.00
C LEU A 6 36.04 20.28 18.62
N VAL A 7 37.03 19.50 19.04
CA VAL A 7 37.10 18.05 18.75
C VAL A 7 35.92 17.30 19.37
N ILE A 8 35.56 17.62 20.62
CA ILE A 8 34.41 17.00 21.30
C ILE A 8 33.10 17.38 20.59
N LEU A 9 32.94 18.64 20.20
CA LEU A 9 31.75 19.10 19.47
C LEU A 9 31.63 18.42 18.10
N SER A 10 32.74 18.24 17.39
CA SER A 10 32.79 17.49 16.13
C SER A 10 32.42 16.02 16.29
N LEU A 11 32.91 15.35 17.35
CA LEU A 11 32.58 13.97 17.65
C LEU A 11 31.10 13.78 18.03
N VAL A 12 30.55 14.70 18.82
CA VAL A 12 29.11 14.71 19.16
C VAL A 12 28.26 14.98 17.91
N PHE A 13 28.72 15.85 17.02
CA PHE A 13 28.02 16.11 15.76
C PHE A 13 28.01 14.90 14.83
N ILE A 14 29.13 14.16 14.73
CA ILE A 14 29.20 12.90 13.96
C ILE A 14 28.29 11.84 14.58
N LEU A 15 28.27 11.69 15.91
CA LEU A 15 27.36 10.76 16.59
C LEU A 15 25.89 11.12 16.42
N ALA A 16 25.55 12.42 16.40
CA ALA A 16 24.20 12.90 16.15
C ALA A 16 23.72 12.63 14.70
N LEU A 17 24.63 12.58 13.73
CA LEU A 17 24.30 12.26 12.34
C LEU A 17 24.02 10.76 12.10
N VAL A 18 24.45 9.86 13.01
CA VAL A 18 24.19 8.40 12.92
C VAL A 18 22.90 8.00 13.64
N ALA A 19 22.31 8.89 14.43
CA ALA A 19 21.02 8.68 15.08
C ALA A 19 19.83 8.88 14.11
N VAL A 20 19.93 8.31 12.90
CA VAL A 20 18.73 8.03 12.11
C VAL A 20 18.06 6.83 12.78
N PRO A 21 16.78 6.90 13.19
CA PRO A 21 16.06 5.71 13.61
C PRO A 21 16.03 4.74 12.43
N ALA A 22 16.94 3.76 12.46
CA ALA A 22 16.94 2.68 11.50
C ALA A 22 15.69 1.84 11.79
N TYR A 23 14.61 2.12 11.07
CA TYR A 23 13.53 1.14 10.93
C TYR A 23 14.19 -0.15 10.44
N ALA A 24 14.12 -1.21 11.25
CA ALA A 24 14.70 -2.49 10.89
C ALA A 24 14.13 -2.91 9.52
N ALA A 25 15.01 -3.16 8.56
CA ALA A 25 14.60 -3.72 7.28
C ALA A 25 13.87 -5.05 7.56
N ILE A 26 12.72 -5.25 6.94
CA ILE A 26 11.96 -6.50 7.08
C ILE A 26 12.80 -7.66 6.53
N THR A 27 12.67 -8.85 7.11
CA THR A 27 13.34 -10.04 6.58
C THR A 27 12.62 -10.58 5.34
N ASP A 28 13.32 -11.37 4.52
CA ASP A 28 12.71 -12.03 3.36
C ASP A 28 11.54 -12.96 3.77
N GLN A 29 11.64 -13.59 4.94
CA GLN A 29 10.54 -14.39 5.49
C GLN A 29 9.32 -13.54 5.82
N GLN A 30 9.51 -12.42 6.52
CA GLN A 30 8.42 -11.49 6.84
C GLN A 30 7.78 -10.91 5.57
N LYS A 31 8.59 -10.65 4.55
CA LYS A 31 8.12 -10.24 3.22
C LYS A 31 7.22 -11.30 2.58
N ALA A 32 7.65 -12.55 2.57
CA ALA A 32 6.85 -13.65 2.02
C ALA A 32 5.53 -13.85 2.77
N GLU A 33 5.54 -13.74 4.10
CA GLU A 33 4.33 -13.82 4.94
C GLU A 33 3.34 -12.68 4.61
N LEU A 34 3.84 -11.44 4.47
CA LEU A 34 3.02 -10.29 4.07
C LEU A 34 2.47 -10.44 2.64
N GLU A 35 3.25 -10.95 1.70
CA GLU A 35 2.77 -11.22 0.34
C GLU A 35 1.66 -12.29 0.34
N ALA A 36 1.79 -13.34 1.15
CA ALA A 36 0.76 -14.36 1.31
C ALA A 36 -0.54 -13.79 1.89
N LEU A 37 -0.46 -12.95 2.92
CA LEU A 37 -1.62 -12.26 3.49
C LEU A 37 -2.30 -11.34 2.47
N ASN A 38 -1.53 -10.56 1.70
CA ASN A 38 -2.09 -9.69 0.66
C ASN A 38 -2.81 -10.48 -0.45
N LYS A 39 -2.29 -11.67 -0.81
CA LYS A 39 -2.98 -12.59 -1.73
C LYS A 39 -4.31 -13.08 -1.15
N GLN A 40 -4.34 -13.46 0.13
CA GLN A 40 -5.58 -13.88 0.79
C GLN A 40 -6.62 -12.75 0.82
N ILE A 41 -6.21 -11.52 1.13
CA ILE A 41 -7.11 -10.36 1.08
C ILE A 41 -7.70 -10.18 -0.32
N THR A 42 -6.86 -10.25 -1.34
CA THR A 42 -7.28 -10.10 -2.75
C THR A 42 -8.32 -11.17 -3.13
N GLU A 43 -8.08 -12.41 -2.73
CA GLU A 43 -9.01 -13.52 -3.00
C GLU A 43 -10.34 -13.33 -2.26
N ILE A 44 -10.30 -12.97 -0.97
CA ILE A 44 -11.51 -12.70 -0.18
C ILE A 44 -12.32 -11.56 -0.80
N GLN A 45 -11.67 -10.49 -1.27
CA GLN A 45 -12.37 -9.39 -1.95
C GLN A 45 -13.11 -9.85 -3.19
N LYS A 46 -12.51 -10.74 -4.00
CA LYS A 46 -13.15 -11.30 -5.19
C LYS A 46 -14.34 -12.20 -4.83
N GLN A 47 -14.20 -13.02 -3.79
CA GLN A 47 -15.30 -13.84 -3.28
C GLN A 47 -16.48 -13.01 -2.77
N ILE A 48 -16.22 -11.88 -2.11
CA ILE A 48 -17.26 -10.94 -1.70
C ILE A 48 -18.01 -10.39 -2.91
N VAL A 49 -17.27 -10.01 -3.98
CA VAL A 49 -17.88 -9.55 -5.23
C VAL A 49 -18.73 -10.64 -5.87
N ASP A 50 -18.25 -11.89 -5.90
CA ASP A 50 -19.05 -13.01 -6.40
C ASP A 50 -20.34 -13.20 -5.57
N LYS A 51 -20.30 -13.02 -4.24
CA LYS A 51 -21.50 -13.08 -3.39
C LYS A 51 -22.51 -11.97 -3.68
N TYR A 52 -22.05 -10.75 -3.96
CA TYR A 52 -22.95 -9.68 -4.40
C TYR A 52 -23.61 -10.01 -5.74
N ALA A 53 -22.87 -10.63 -6.67
CA ALA A 53 -23.41 -11.02 -7.97
C ALA A 53 -24.42 -12.18 -7.84
N GLU A 54 -24.11 -13.18 -7.02
CA GLU A 54 -25.03 -14.28 -6.68
C GLU A 54 -26.32 -13.79 -6.03
N ALA A 55 -26.24 -12.76 -5.17
CA ALA A 55 -27.39 -12.12 -4.55
C ALA A 55 -28.22 -11.24 -5.52
N GLY A 56 -27.71 -10.98 -6.72
CA GLY A 56 -28.37 -10.12 -7.71
C GLY A 56 -28.26 -8.62 -7.42
N GLU A 57 -27.49 -8.22 -6.40
CA GLU A 57 -27.21 -6.81 -6.08
C GLU A 57 -26.40 -6.13 -7.19
N ILE A 58 -25.62 -6.92 -7.93
CA ILE A 58 -24.80 -6.46 -9.04
C ILE A 58 -24.91 -7.42 -10.23
N SER A 59 -24.75 -6.87 -11.45
CA SER A 59 -24.70 -7.72 -12.64
C SER A 59 -23.34 -8.42 -12.78
N LYS A 60 -23.32 -9.51 -13.55
CA LYS A 60 -22.08 -10.28 -13.81
C LYS A 60 -20.97 -9.43 -14.44
N ALA A 61 -21.30 -8.59 -15.42
CA ALA A 61 -20.31 -7.72 -16.08
C ALA A 61 -19.65 -6.73 -15.09
N GLN A 62 -20.45 -6.26 -14.15
CA GLN A 62 -20.09 -5.36 -13.07
C GLN A 62 -19.19 -6.04 -12.02
N ALA A 63 -19.52 -7.29 -11.67
CA ALA A 63 -18.68 -8.14 -10.83
C ALA A 63 -17.31 -8.41 -11.50
N ASP A 64 -17.29 -8.76 -12.78
CA ASP A 64 -16.08 -9.03 -13.54
C ASP A 64 -15.18 -7.77 -13.64
N ALA A 65 -15.76 -6.60 -13.91
CA ALA A 65 -15.04 -5.33 -13.91
C ALA A 65 -14.41 -5.01 -12.54
N THR A 66 -15.13 -5.32 -11.45
CA THR A 66 -14.63 -5.05 -10.10
C THR A 66 -13.51 -6.00 -9.69
N LYS A 67 -13.63 -7.29 -10.05
CA LYS A 67 -12.54 -8.26 -9.86
C LYS A 67 -11.29 -7.85 -10.65
N ALA A 68 -11.45 -7.34 -11.88
CA ALA A 68 -10.33 -6.82 -12.65
C ALA A 68 -9.65 -5.60 -11.97
N ASN A 69 -10.41 -4.68 -11.38
CA ASN A 69 -9.86 -3.55 -10.62
C ASN A 69 -9.12 -4.01 -9.35
N ILE A 70 -9.65 -5.03 -8.66
CA ILE A 70 -8.98 -5.66 -7.51
C ILE A 70 -7.62 -6.25 -7.93
N ASP A 71 -7.60 -7.01 -9.03
CA ASP A 71 -6.38 -7.60 -9.57
C ASP A 71 -5.36 -6.53 -9.97
N ALA A 72 -5.79 -5.45 -10.63
CA ALA A 72 -4.92 -4.32 -11.00
C ALA A 72 -4.31 -3.62 -9.76
N THR A 73 -5.11 -3.43 -8.71
CA THR A 73 -4.64 -2.83 -7.46
C THR A 73 -3.64 -3.74 -6.73
N ALA A 74 -3.86 -5.05 -6.77
CA ALA A 74 -2.92 -6.03 -6.20
C ALA A 74 -1.58 -6.03 -6.96
N GLN A 75 -1.61 -6.02 -8.30
CA GLN A 75 -0.42 -5.92 -9.14
C GLN A 75 0.35 -4.63 -8.87
N TYR A 76 -0.34 -3.49 -8.79
CA TYR A 76 0.27 -2.21 -8.49
C TYR A 76 1.00 -2.25 -7.13
N ARG A 77 0.35 -2.77 -6.08
CA ARG A 77 0.98 -2.88 -4.75
C ARG A 77 2.23 -3.75 -4.78
N GLN A 78 2.20 -4.85 -5.55
CA GLN A 78 3.36 -5.71 -5.73
C GLN A 78 4.51 -5.02 -6.49
N GLN A 79 4.20 -4.22 -7.52
CA GLN A 79 5.21 -3.46 -8.26
C GLN A 79 5.81 -2.34 -7.39
N PHE A 80 4.96 -1.60 -6.68
CA PHE A 80 5.40 -0.54 -5.77
C PHE A 80 6.33 -1.09 -4.69
N SER A 81 5.99 -2.24 -4.10
CA SER A 81 6.81 -2.87 -3.07
C SER A 81 8.16 -3.37 -3.59
N GLN A 82 8.23 -3.82 -4.84
CA GLN A 82 9.48 -4.18 -5.50
C GLN A 82 10.35 -2.95 -5.80
N GLN A 83 9.75 -1.85 -6.27
CA GLN A 83 10.48 -0.65 -6.68
C GLN A 83 10.97 0.19 -5.49
N GLN A 84 10.13 0.37 -4.48
CA GLN A 84 10.42 1.25 -3.34
C GLN A 84 11.08 0.50 -2.17
N GLY A 85 11.14 -0.83 -2.23
CA GLY A 85 11.61 -1.67 -1.11
C GLY A 85 10.72 -1.57 0.13
N GLN A 86 9.54 -0.95 0.02
CA GLN A 86 8.59 -0.74 1.10
C GLN A 86 7.32 -1.55 0.83
N ILE A 87 7.02 -2.48 1.73
CA ILE A 87 5.77 -3.28 1.69
C ILE A 87 4.67 -2.63 2.54
N ALA A 88 5.08 -1.79 3.49
CA ALA A 88 4.14 -1.09 4.35
C ALA A 88 3.28 -0.12 3.51
N PRO A 89 1.96 -0.10 3.73
CA PRO A 89 1.12 0.92 3.12
C PRO A 89 1.59 2.29 3.59
N THR A 90 2.02 3.15 2.67
CA THR A 90 2.45 4.50 3.00
C THR A 90 1.23 5.26 3.54
N PRO A 91 1.26 5.75 4.79
CA PRO A 91 0.14 6.52 5.34
C PRO A 91 -0.14 7.74 4.44
N GLY A 92 -1.33 7.81 3.87
CA GLY A 92 -1.74 8.90 2.97
C GLY A 92 -1.31 8.77 1.51
N TYR A 93 -0.54 7.74 1.14
CA TYR A 93 -0.15 7.42 -0.24
C TYR A 93 -0.70 6.04 -0.60
N ALA A 94 -2.03 5.92 -0.65
CA ALA A 94 -2.67 4.79 -1.30
C ALA A 94 -2.79 5.15 -2.78
N PRO A 95 -2.07 4.50 -3.71
CA PRO A 95 -2.13 4.85 -5.12
C PRO A 95 -3.30 4.06 -5.72
N GLY A 96 -4.49 4.44 -5.29
CA GLY A 96 -5.68 4.27 -6.11
C GLY A 96 -5.75 5.47 -7.02
N TYR A 97 -6.24 5.28 -8.24
CA TYR A 97 -6.82 6.35 -9.03
C TYR A 97 -7.97 7.01 -8.23
N GLY A 98 -7.61 7.88 -7.30
CA GLY A 98 -8.50 8.48 -6.34
C GLY A 98 -7.74 9.63 -5.72
N ASN A 99 -8.05 10.83 -6.22
CA ASN A 99 -7.72 12.06 -5.52
C ASN A 99 -8.01 11.90 -4.03
N GLY A 100 -7.13 12.49 -3.22
CA GLY A 100 -7.23 12.47 -1.78
C GLY A 100 -8.62 12.84 -1.23
N TYR A 101 -8.72 12.69 0.08
CA TYR A 101 -9.92 12.77 0.91
C TYR A 101 -10.61 11.42 1.09
N GLY A 102 -10.51 10.93 2.33
CA GLY A 102 -10.99 9.63 2.72
C GLY A 102 -12.47 9.47 2.40
N TYR A 103 -12.75 8.54 1.49
CA TYR A 103 -14.01 7.84 1.42
C TYR A 103 -13.66 6.40 1.11
N GLY A 104 -13.53 5.60 2.17
CA GLY A 104 -13.74 4.17 2.03
C GLY A 104 -15.13 3.96 1.43
N CYS A 105 -15.22 3.02 0.48
CA CYS A 105 -16.47 2.48 -0.04
C CYS A 105 -17.42 3.52 -0.69
N GLY A 106 -17.35 3.63 -2.01
CA GLY A 106 -18.47 4.18 -2.80
C GLY A 106 -18.08 5.37 -3.68
N SER A 107 -17.61 5.10 -4.89
CA SER A 107 -17.76 5.93 -6.11
C SER A 107 -16.99 5.30 -7.27
N GLY A 108 -17.30 4.05 -7.60
CA GLY A 108 -16.68 3.35 -8.73
C GLY A 108 -17.61 2.38 -9.42
N TRP A 109 -18.92 2.57 -9.24
CA TRP A 109 -19.99 1.77 -9.80
C TRP A 109 -21.05 2.74 -10.30
N GLY A 110 -21.10 2.97 -11.60
CA GLY A 110 -22.13 3.81 -12.22
C GLY A 110 -21.62 5.20 -12.60
N GLY A 111 -21.26 5.34 -13.87
CA GLY A 111 -20.95 6.63 -14.47
C GLY A 111 -20.55 6.51 -15.94
N GLY A 112 -21.05 5.49 -16.62
CA GLY A 112 -21.00 5.45 -18.08
C GLY A 112 -22.11 6.33 -18.64
N GLY A 113 -21.72 7.33 -19.41
CA GLY A 113 -22.44 7.70 -20.64
C GLY A 113 -23.50 8.80 -20.59
N TYR A 114 -23.25 9.77 -21.49
CA TYR A 114 -24.20 10.50 -22.34
C TYR A 114 -24.98 11.70 -21.76
N HIS A 115 -24.73 12.83 -22.45
CA HIS A 115 -25.41 14.14 -22.47
C HIS A 115 -25.15 15.11 -21.31
#